data_AF-A0A924VRX3-F1
#
_entry.id   AF-A0A924VRX3-F1
#
_cell.length_a   1.000
_cell.length_b   1.000
_cell.length_c   1.000
_cell.angle_alpha   90.00
_cell.angle_beta   90.00
_cell.angle_gamma   90.00
#
_symmetry.space_group_name_H-M   'P 1'
#
loop_
_entity.id
_entity.type
_entity.pdbx_description
1 polymer ?
#
loop_
_entity_poly.entity_id
_entity_poly.type
_entity_poly.pdbx_seq_one_letter_code
_entity_poly.pdbx_strand_id
1 'polypeptide(L)'
;AAIRDFEGYTYCDNAPYEVLATPWLTHAQLLALKRMEDMVEKYHNSGVFQTALTHICPHFAHPFAFFEALANFFEQQGWHLLSHSQRTLYDHLFTFCQAQKQLPMIEIAEAIRFDLLKHHKGVNTPRWAVLKTDATWHQRVFDYLHTQPLAQYADIAPKNLVKFIHIAPFAVDVLNGKPTAATYLFDYKKTSVLTLDELTLR
;
A
#
# COMPACT_ATOMS: atom_id res chain seq x y z
N ALA A 1 2.91 9.83 -37.14
CA ALA A 1 1.84 10.71 -36.63
C ALA A 1 2.04 12.11 -37.20
N ALA A 2 0.97 12.82 -37.58
CA ALA A 2 1.10 14.21 -38.01
C ALA A 2 1.29 15.09 -36.76
N ILE A 3 2.54 15.49 -36.48
CA ILE A 3 2.85 16.42 -35.40
C ILE A 3 2.65 17.84 -35.92
N ARG A 4 1.95 18.69 -35.16
CA ARG A 4 1.70 20.09 -35.50
C ARG A 4 2.12 21.02 -34.37
N ASP A 5 2.44 22.25 -34.75
CA ASP A 5 2.78 23.34 -33.84
C ASP A 5 1.76 24.47 -33.99
N PHE A 6 1.26 24.99 -32.86
CA PHE A 6 0.35 26.14 -32.82
C PHE A 6 0.63 26.96 -31.56
N GLU A 7 0.96 28.25 -31.70
CA GLU A 7 1.18 29.20 -30.59
C GLU A 7 2.14 28.69 -29.49
N GLY A 8 3.18 27.93 -29.89
CA GLY A 8 4.18 27.38 -28.98
C GLY A 8 3.77 26.06 -28.30
N TYR A 9 2.64 25.47 -28.70
CA TYR A 9 2.25 24.11 -28.36
C TYR A 9 2.59 23.15 -29.49
N THR A 10 3.16 21.99 -29.15
CA THR A 10 3.35 20.87 -30.09
C THR A 10 2.35 19.78 -29.73
N TYR A 11 1.62 19.25 -30.71
CA TYR A 11 0.58 18.24 -30.46
C TYR A 11 0.41 17.25 -31.62
N CYS A 12 -0.24 16.12 -31.34
CA CYS A 12 -0.61 15.14 -32.34
C CYS A 12 -1.95 15.53 -33.00
N ASP A 13 -1.95 15.72 -34.33
CA ASP A 13 -3.13 16.10 -35.11
C ASP A 13 -4.06 14.91 -35.43
N ASN A 14 -3.65 13.71 -35.05
CA ASN A 14 -4.46 12.50 -35.16
C ASN A 14 -4.82 12.01 -33.75
N ALA A 15 -6.02 11.43 -33.61
CA ALA A 15 -6.43 10.81 -32.37
C ALA A 15 -5.44 9.71 -31.92
N PRO A 16 -5.14 9.59 -30.61
CA PRO A 16 -5.52 10.52 -29.53
C PRO A 16 -4.78 11.87 -29.62
N TYR A 17 -5.51 12.98 -29.50
CA TYR A 17 -4.98 14.35 -29.64
C TYR A 17 -4.12 14.76 -28.44
N GLU A 18 -2.89 14.27 -28.41
CA GLU A 18 -1.99 14.44 -27.28
C GLU A 18 -1.12 15.69 -27.44
N VAL A 19 -1.05 16.51 -26.39
CA VAL A 19 -0.09 17.62 -26.31
C VAL A 19 1.28 17.04 -25.95
N LEU A 20 2.24 17.29 -26.84
CA LEU A 20 3.61 16.83 -26.75
C LEU A 20 4.53 17.89 -26.14
N ALA A 21 4.29 19.18 -26.32
CA ALA A 21 5.06 20.24 -25.67
C ALA A 21 4.19 21.49 -25.48
N THR A 22 4.56 22.31 -24.51
CA THR A 22 3.97 23.64 -24.27
C THR A 22 5.09 24.69 -24.21
N PRO A 23 4.77 25.99 -24.20
CA PRO A 23 5.78 27.03 -24.04
C PRO A 23 6.59 26.93 -22.73
N TRP A 24 6.07 26.24 -21.71
CA TRP A 24 6.69 26.13 -20.38
C TRP A 24 7.29 24.76 -20.10
N LEU A 25 6.86 23.73 -20.82
CA LEU A 25 7.26 22.34 -20.59
C LEU A 25 7.62 21.68 -21.91
N THR A 26 8.86 21.20 -21.97
CA THR A 26 9.35 20.33 -23.03
C THR A 26 8.62 18.99 -23.03
N HIS A 27 8.68 18.28 -24.14
CA HIS A 27 8.13 16.92 -24.24
C HIS A 27 8.66 15.96 -23.18
N ALA A 28 9.96 16.03 -22.88
CA ALA A 28 10.56 15.21 -21.83
C ALA A 28 9.97 15.51 -20.44
N GLN A 29 9.71 16.79 -20.13
CA GLN A 29 9.10 17.21 -18.86
C GLN A 29 7.63 16.79 -18.77
N LEU A 30 6.85 16.92 -19.85
CA LEU A 30 5.47 16.42 -19.89
C LEU A 30 5.41 14.91 -19.71
N LEU A 31 6.32 14.16 -20.33
CA LEU A 31 6.39 12.71 -20.14
C LEU A 31 6.77 12.36 -18.69
N ALA A 32 7.71 13.09 -18.07
CA ALA A 32 8.02 12.92 -16.64
C ALA A 32 6.79 13.16 -15.76
N LEU A 33 6.03 14.22 -16.03
CA LEU A 33 4.82 14.55 -15.28
C LEU A 33 3.75 13.46 -15.41
N LYS A 34 3.53 12.92 -16.61
CA LYS A 34 2.58 11.82 -16.84
C LYS A 34 2.94 10.57 -16.04
N ARG A 35 4.24 10.22 -16.01
CA ARG A 35 4.72 9.05 -15.27
C ARG A 35 4.53 9.22 -13.76
N MET A 36 4.73 10.44 -13.26
CA MET A 36 4.45 10.76 -11.86
C MET A 36 2.95 10.71 -11.55
N GLU A 37 2.12 11.31 -12.41
CA GLU A 37 0.66 11.33 -12.25
C GLU A 37 0.08 9.92 -12.15
N ASP A 38 0.56 9.00 -12.98
CA ASP A 38 0.21 7.58 -12.91
C ASP A 38 0.58 6.94 -11.55
N MET A 39 1.71 7.33 -10.94
CA MET A 39 2.07 6.86 -9.58
C MET A 39 1.18 7.46 -8.51
N VAL A 40 0.82 8.74 -8.63
CA VAL A 40 -0.11 9.40 -7.70
C VAL A 40 -1.48 8.75 -7.78
N GLU A 41 -1.97 8.45 -8.99
CA GLU A 41 -3.25 7.79 -9.18
C GLU A 41 -3.26 6.39 -8.54
N LYS A 42 -2.24 5.57 -8.83
CA LYS A 42 -2.11 4.21 -8.31
C LYS A 42 -1.97 4.14 -6.80
N TYR A 43 -1.13 5.00 -6.20
CA TYR A 43 -0.74 4.86 -4.79
C TYR A 43 -1.47 5.82 -3.86
N HIS A 44 -1.71 7.06 -4.26
CA HIS A 44 -2.37 8.05 -3.41
C HIS A 44 -3.89 8.05 -3.61
N ASN A 45 -4.35 8.27 -4.83
CA ASN A 45 -5.78 8.47 -5.11
C ASN A 45 -6.60 7.18 -4.95
N SER A 46 -5.98 6.01 -5.13
CA SER A 46 -6.62 4.72 -4.85
C SER A 46 -7.02 4.55 -3.37
N GLY A 47 -6.39 5.29 -2.45
CA GLY A 47 -6.71 5.29 -1.02
C GLY A 47 -6.33 4.02 -0.25
N VAL A 48 -5.78 3.00 -0.91
CA VAL A 48 -5.45 1.73 -0.23
C VAL A 48 -4.05 1.67 0.35
N PHE A 49 -3.18 2.64 0.05
CA PHE A 49 -1.79 2.72 0.55
C PHE A 49 -1.59 3.85 1.58
N GLN A 50 -2.67 4.34 2.18
CA GLN A 50 -2.63 5.52 3.06
C GLN A 50 -1.64 5.36 4.22
N THR A 51 -1.62 4.18 4.85
CA THR A 51 -0.75 3.92 6.00
C THR A 51 0.69 3.83 5.53
N ALA A 52 0.96 3.08 4.47
CA ALA A 52 2.29 2.98 3.87
C ALA A 52 2.85 4.35 3.48
N LEU A 53 2.07 5.19 2.79
CA LEU A 53 2.51 6.52 2.39
C LEU A 53 2.80 7.44 3.59
N THR A 54 2.04 7.32 4.68
CA THR A 54 2.30 8.07 5.92
C THR A 54 3.67 7.74 6.51
N HIS A 55 4.11 6.49 6.37
CA HIS A 55 5.42 6.03 6.85
C HIS A 55 6.55 6.28 5.83
N ILE A 56 6.29 6.20 4.53
CA ILE A 56 7.33 6.30 3.50
C ILE A 56 7.65 7.76 3.14
N CYS A 57 6.63 8.60 2.90
CA CYS A 57 6.81 9.97 2.41
C CYS A 57 7.72 10.86 3.29
N PRO A 58 7.70 10.77 4.64
CA PRO A 58 8.58 11.57 5.49
C PRO A 58 10.08 11.33 5.28
N HIS A 59 10.47 10.21 4.64
CA HIS A 59 11.87 9.93 4.30
C HIS A 59 12.34 10.58 3.00
N PHE A 60 11.46 11.32 2.32
CA PHE A 60 11.77 12.07 1.10
C PHE A 60 11.66 13.56 1.38
N ALA A 61 12.36 14.39 0.58
CA ALA A 61 12.38 15.84 0.78
C ALA A 61 10.98 16.49 0.71
N HIS A 62 10.11 15.95 -0.14
CA HIS A 62 8.71 16.33 -0.28
C HIS A 62 7.93 15.23 -1.03
N PRO A 63 6.59 15.19 -0.97
CA PRO A 63 5.78 14.16 -1.63
C PRO A 63 6.09 14.01 -3.13
N PHE A 64 6.33 15.12 -3.83
CA PHE A 64 6.70 15.08 -5.25
C PHE A 64 7.99 14.30 -5.52
N ALA A 65 9.00 14.39 -4.65
CA ALA A 65 10.27 13.66 -4.81
C ALA A 65 10.07 12.15 -4.62
N PHE A 66 9.15 11.75 -3.73
CA PHE A 66 8.77 10.36 -3.57
C PHE A 66 8.12 9.80 -4.85
N PHE A 67 7.09 10.48 -5.38
CA PHE A 67 6.40 10.00 -6.58
C PHE A 67 7.29 10.05 -7.83
N GLU A 68 8.19 11.03 -7.94
CA GLU A 68 9.20 11.06 -9.00
C GLU A 68 10.15 9.86 -8.92
N ALA A 69 10.70 9.57 -7.73
CA ALA A 69 11.58 8.43 -7.53
C ALA A 69 10.86 7.11 -7.83
N LEU A 70 9.60 6.98 -7.41
CA LEU A 70 8.77 5.80 -7.66
C LEU A 70 8.47 5.62 -9.15
N ALA A 71 8.15 6.71 -9.86
CA ALA A 71 7.88 6.68 -11.31
C ALA A 71 9.12 6.26 -12.11
N ASN A 72 10.28 6.83 -11.77
CA ASN A 72 11.56 6.46 -12.38
C ASN A 72 11.90 4.98 -12.13
N PHE A 73 11.64 4.48 -10.92
CA PHE A 73 11.83 3.08 -10.60
C PHE A 73 10.88 2.18 -11.40
N PHE A 74 9.60 2.55 -11.51
CA PHE A 74 8.60 1.83 -12.31
C PHE A 74 9.01 1.70 -13.78
N GLU A 75 9.62 2.75 -14.34
CA GLU A 75 10.17 2.71 -15.70
C GLU A 75 11.37 1.80 -15.83
N GLN A 76 12.33 1.90 -14.92
CA GLN A 76 13.55 1.07 -14.93
C GLN A 76 13.22 -0.42 -14.84
N GLN A 77 12.17 -0.79 -14.12
CA GLN A 77 11.67 -2.17 -14.04
C GLN A 77 10.81 -2.59 -15.24
N GLY A 78 10.49 -1.68 -16.16
CA GLY A 78 9.60 -1.94 -17.30
C GLY A 78 8.12 -2.11 -16.92
N TRP A 79 7.75 -1.83 -15.68
CA TRP A 79 6.39 -2.06 -15.18
C TRP A 79 5.35 -1.13 -15.82
N HIS A 80 5.73 0.07 -16.23
CA HIS A 80 4.85 1.00 -16.97
C HIS A 80 4.23 0.41 -18.25
N LEU A 81 4.82 -0.66 -18.81
CA LEU A 81 4.32 -1.34 -20.01
C LEU A 81 3.29 -2.45 -19.71
N LEU A 82 3.03 -2.73 -18.44
CA LEU A 82 2.20 -3.84 -17.99
C LEU A 82 0.94 -3.33 -17.27
N SER A 83 -0.12 -4.15 -17.30
CA SER A 83 -1.27 -3.96 -16.44
C SER A 83 -0.99 -4.50 -15.04
N HIS A 84 -1.41 -3.77 -14.01
CA HIS A 84 -1.15 -4.13 -12.61
C HIS A 84 -2.43 -4.38 -11.86
N SER A 85 -2.48 -5.50 -11.15
CA SER A 85 -3.48 -5.67 -10.10
C SER A 85 -3.08 -4.85 -8.87
N GLN A 86 -4.06 -4.45 -8.06
CA GLN A 86 -3.80 -3.77 -6.78
C GLN A 86 -2.83 -4.57 -5.89
N ARG A 87 -2.92 -5.90 -5.90
CA ARG A 87 -2.00 -6.78 -5.15
C ARG A 87 -0.57 -6.66 -5.66
N THR A 88 -0.38 -6.65 -6.98
CA THR A 88 0.94 -6.47 -7.61
C THR A 88 1.56 -5.12 -7.26
N LEU A 89 0.74 -4.07 -7.09
CA LEU A 89 1.24 -2.74 -6.69
C LEU A 89 1.85 -2.74 -5.28
N TYR A 90 1.39 -3.59 -4.35
CA TYR A 90 2.05 -3.78 -3.05
C TYR A 90 3.44 -4.41 -3.20
N ASP A 91 3.60 -5.40 -4.07
CA ASP A 91 4.90 -6.01 -4.35
C ASP A 91 5.87 -4.99 -4.97
N HIS A 92 5.38 -4.17 -5.89
CA HIS A 92 6.16 -3.09 -6.51
C HIS A 92 6.60 -2.04 -5.48
N LEU A 93 5.68 -1.59 -4.62
CA LEU A 93 6.00 -0.63 -3.57
C LEU A 93 7.01 -1.19 -2.57
N PHE A 94 6.83 -2.44 -2.16
CA PHE A 94 7.78 -3.12 -1.28
C PHE A 94 9.17 -3.21 -1.91
N THR A 95 9.24 -3.63 -3.18
CA THR A 95 10.50 -3.74 -3.93
C THR A 95 11.17 -2.38 -4.11
N PHE A 96 10.40 -1.34 -4.41
CA PHE A 96 10.89 0.03 -4.47
C PHE A 96 11.52 0.45 -3.13
N CYS A 97 10.82 0.21 -2.02
CA CYS A 97 11.30 0.57 -0.69
C CYS A 97 12.59 -0.19 -0.33
N GLN A 98 12.68 -1.48 -0.68
CA GLN A 98 13.89 -2.28 -0.47
C GLN A 98 15.10 -1.73 -1.24
N ALA A 99 14.89 -1.12 -2.41
CA ALA A 99 15.96 -0.50 -3.18
C ALA A 99 16.47 0.82 -2.55
N GLN A 100 15.71 1.41 -1.61
CA GLN A 100 16.10 2.64 -0.92
C GLN A 100 16.96 2.34 0.32
N LYS A 101 18.22 2.78 0.32
CA LYS A 101 19.19 2.47 1.38
C LYS A 101 18.86 3.05 2.76
N GLN A 102 18.05 4.11 2.82
CA GLN A 102 17.84 4.91 4.03
C GLN A 102 16.50 4.62 4.73
N LEU A 103 15.71 3.71 4.18
CA LEU A 103 14.38 3.42 4.70
C LEU A 103 14.42 2.40 5.85
N PRO A 104 13.72 2.65 6.97
CA PRO A 104 13.56 1.67 8.04
C PRO A 104 12.64 0.53 7.56
N MET A 105 13.23 -0.47 6.91
CA MET A 105 12.47 -1.51 6.21
C MET A 105 11.55 -2.34 7.11
N ILE A 106 11.82 -2.46 8.41
CA ILE A 106 10.93 -3.16 9.34
C ILE A 106 9.61 -2.40 9.46
N GLU A 107 9.67 -1.10 9.74
CA GLU A 107 8.49 -0.24 9.90
C GLU A 107 7.71 -0.12 8.60
N ILE A 108 8.42 0.10 7.49
CA ILE A 108 7.79 0.26 6.17
C ILE A 108 7.16 -1.04 5.70
N ALA A 109 7.82 -2.19 5.87
CA ALA A 109 7.23 -3.47 5.49
C ALA A 109 5.95 -3.75 6.28
N GLU A 110 5.94 -3.44 7.58
CA GLU A 110 4.75 -3.58 8.43
C GLU A 110 3.64 -2.60 8.03
N ALA A 111 3.97 -1.36 7.64
CA ALA A 111 2.98 -0.39 7.13
C ALA A 111 2.36 -0.83 5.79
N ILE A 112 3.17 -1.31 4.84
CA ILE A 112 2.69 -1.86 3.57
C ILE A 112 1.83 -3.11 3.83
N ARG A 113 2.25 -3.98 4.76
CA ARG A 113 1.50 -5.18 5.14
C ARG A 113 0.18 -4.82 5.83
N PHE A 114 0.15 -3.78 6.64
CA PHE A 114 -1.05 -3.29 7.31
C PHE A 114 -2.12 -2.91 6.29
N ASP A 115 -1.76 -2.08 5.31
CA ASP A 115 -2.65 -1.67 4.23
C ASP A 115 -3.12 -2.88 3.39
N LEU A 116 -2.20 -3.80 3.06
CA LEU A 116 -2.53 -5.04 2.36
C LEU A 116 -3.61 -5.83 3.12
N LEU A 117 -3.45 -6.01 4.43
CA LEU A 117 -4.40 -6.76 5.26
C LEU A 117 -5.70 -6.01 5.48
N LYS A 118 -5.68 -4.67 5.54
CA LYS A 118 -6.88 -3.83 5.64
C LYS A 118 -7.77 -3.94 4.41
N HIS A 119 -7.17 -4.01 3.22
CA HIS A 119 -7.91 -3.97 1.95
C HIS A 119 -8.09 -5.35 1.29
N HIS A 120 -7.30 -6.37 1.66
CA HIS A 120 -7.36 -7.70 1.06
C HIS A 120 -7.45 -8.82 2.10
N LYS A 121 -8.58 -9.52 2.12
CA LYS A 121 -8.80 -10.70 2.95
C LYS A 121 -8.26 -11.97 2.29
N GLY A 122 -7.16 -12.53 2.80
CA GLY A 122 -6.85 -13.97 2.67
C GLY A 122 -5.79 -14.44 1.65
N VAL A 123 -5.10 -15.49 2.13
CA VAL A 123 -4.37 -16.66 1.57
C VAL A 123 -3.25 -16.50 0.54
N ASN A 124 -3.19 -15.45 -0.27
CA ASN A 124 -2.03 -15.20 -1.15
C ASN A 124 -1.26 -13.97 -0.70
N THR A 125 -0.84 -13.99 0.56
CA THR A 125 0.05 -12.97 1.11
C THR A 125 1.42 -13.12 0.48
N PRO A 126 2.01 -12.07 -0.12
CA PRO A 126 3.35 -12.12 -0.67
C PRO A 126 4.35 -12.66 0.36
N ARG A 127 5.42 -13.33 -0.10
CA ARG A 127 6.42 -13.95 0.79
C ARG A 127 7.00 -12.97 1.81
N TRP A 128 7.18 -11.71 1.41
CA TRP A 128 7.68 -10.65 2.30
C TRP A 128 6.68 -10.23 3.39
N ALA A 129 5.38 -10.46 3.16
CA ALA A 129 4.30 -10.16 4.09
C ALA A 129 3.86 -11.39 4.91
N VAL A 130 4.52 -12.54 4.74
CA VAL A 130 4.20 -13.77 5.48
C VAL A 130 4.52 -13.58 6.96
N LEU A 131 3.57 -14.00 7.78
CA LEU A 131 3.61 -13.89 9.22
C LEU A 131 4.66 -14.84 9.83
N LYS A 132 5.45 -14.37 10.79
CA LYS A 132 6.21 -15.22 11.71
C LYS A 132 5.42 -15.38 13.01
N THR A 133 4.49 -16.32 13.06
CA THR A 133 3.84 -16.72 14.32
C THR A 133 4.38 -18.03 14.86
N ASP A 134 4.26 -18.17 16.18
CA ASP A 134 4.48 -19.44 16.86
C ASP A 134 3.28 -20.39 16.69
N ALA A 135 3.49 -21.65 17.07
CA ALA A 135 2.48 -22.70 16.97
C ALA A 135 1.22 -22.43 17.84
N THR A 136 1.33 -21.57 18.86
CA THR A 136 0.24 -21.27 19.81
C THR A 136 -0.62 -20.07 19.39
N TRP A 137 -0.21 -19.31 18.37
CA TRP A 137 -0.93 -18.13 17.88
C TRP A 137 -2.42 -18.37 17.62
N HIS A 138 -2.77 -19.43 16.87
CA HIS A 138 -4.16 -19.72 16.53
C HIS A 138 -5.00 -20.02 17.78
N GLN A 139 -4.42 -20.71 18.77
CA GLN A 139 -5.09 -21.00 20.03
C GLN A 139 -5.33 -19.71 20.82
N ARG A 140 -4.33 -18.84 20.93
CA ARG A 140 -4.46 -17.54 21.63
C ARG A 140 -5.52 -16.65 21.01
N VAL A 141 -5.57 -16.57 19.68
CA VAL A 141 -6.61 -15.83 18.96
C VAL A 141 -8.00 -16.41 19.24
N PHE A 142 -8.14 -17.74 19.26
CA PHE A 142 -9.40 -18.40 19.58
C PHE A 142 -9.85 -18.11 21.02
N ASP A 143 -8.95 -18.24 21.99
CA ASP A 143 -9.23 -18.00 23.40
C ASP A 143 -9.63 -16.53 23.65
N TYR A 144 -8.97 -15.58 22.98
CA TYR A 144 -9.33 -14.17 23.03
C TYR A 144 -10.74 -13.92 22.50
N LEU A 145 -11.08 -14.46 21.34
CA LEU A 145 -12.42 -14.30 20.76
C LEU A 145 -13.52 -14.97 21.60
N HIS A 146 -13.18 -15.99 22.39
CA HIS A 146 -14.11 -16.64 23.31
C HIS A 146 -14.34 -15.82 24.58
N THR A 147 -13.28 -15.21 25.14
CA THR A 147 -13.34 -14.41 26.37
C THR A 147 -13.87 -12.99 26.12
N GLN A 148 -13.58 -12.42 24.95
CA GLN A 148 -14.01 -11.09 24.52
C GLN A 148 -14.87 -11.22 23.26
N PRO A 149 -16.13 -11.69 23.38
CA PRO A 149 -17.00 -11.84 22.23
C PRO A 149 -17.29 -10.48 21.62
N LEU A 150 -17.07 -10.38 20.30
CA LEU A 150 -17.40 -9.18 19.54
C LEU A 150 -18.93 -9.06 19.48
N ALA A 151 -19.50 -8.08 20.18
CA ALA A 151 -20.96 -7.94 20.36
C ALA A 151 -21.76 -8.01 19.04
N GLN A 152 -21.22 -7.44 17.97
CA GLN A 152 -21.80 -7.45 16.63
C GLN A 152 -21.79 -8.82 15.92
N TYR A 153 -21.09 -9.80 16.49
CA TYR A 153 -20.97 -11.16 16.00
C TYR A 153 -21.47 -12.19 17.02
N ALA A 154 -22.29 -11.78 18.00
CA ALA A 154 -22.82 -12.64 19.05
C ALA A 154 -23.53 -13.90 18.50
N ASP A 155 -24.21 -13.78 17.35
CA ASP A 155 -24.94 -14.89 16.71
C ASP A 155 -24.05 -15.79 15.84
N ILE A 156 -22.77 -15.45 15.66
CA ILE A 156 -21.84 -16.18 14.80
C ILE A 156 -20.90 -17.02 15.66
N ALA A 157 -20.94 -18.33 15.47
CA ALA A 157 -20.00 -19.25 16.12
C ALA A 157 -18.53 -18.84 15.85
N PRO A 158 -17.61 -18.90 16.83
CA PRO A 158 -16.22 -18.46 16.68
C PRO A 158 -15.49 -19.03 15.46
N LYS A 159 -15.73 -20.31 15.14
CA LYS A 159 -15.19 -20.98 13.95
C LYS A 159 -15.56 -20.32 12.60
N ASN A 160 -16.66 -19.57 12.56
CA ASN A 160 -17.12 -18.84 11.39
C ASN A 160 -16.64 -17.38 11.38
N LEU A 161 -16.14 -16.84 12.49
CA LEU A 161 -15.66 -15.46 12.57
C LEU A 161 -14.47 -15.21 11.67
N VAL A 162 -13.60 -16.20 11.46
CA VAL A 162 -12.47 -16.13 10.52
C VAL A 162 -12.90 -15.77 9.08
N LYS A 163 -14.18 -15.91 8.73
CA LYS A 163 -14.75 -15.47 7.46
C LYS A 163 -14.95 -13.95 7.37
N PHE A 164 -14.96 -13.23 8.48
CA PHE A 164 -15.26 -11.80 8.55
C PHE A 164 -14.16 -10.98 9.23
N ILE A 165 -13.38 -11.60 10.10
CA ILE A 165 -12.29 -10.94 10.82
C ILE A 165 -10.94 -11.59 10.51
N HIS A 166 -9.89 -10.82 10.66
CA HIS A 166 -8.52 -11.30 10.70
C HIS A 166 -7.78 -10.60 11.83
N ILE A 167 -7.09 -11.35 12.68
CA ILE A 167 -6.27 -10.80 13.75
C ILE A 167 -4.82 -11.09 13.39
N ALA A 168 -3.98 -10.06 13.37
CA ALA A 168 -2.57 -10.18 13.00
C ALA A 168 -1.66 -9.39 13.95
N PRO A 169 -0.53 -9.98 14.38
CA PRO A 169 0.51 -9.28 15.13
C PRO A 169 1.41 -8.52 14.17
N PHE A 170 1.97 -7.41 14.64
CA PHE A 170 2.90 -6.53 13.92
C PHE A 170 4.10 -6.24 14.83
N ALA A 171 5.31 -6.17 14.25
CA ALA A 171 6.51 -5.85 15.00
C ALA A 171 6.54 -4.40 15.53
N VAL A 172 5.76 -3.52 14.91
CA VAL A 172 5.64 -2.10 15.26
C VAL A 172 4.18 -1.69 15.31
N ASP A 173 3.89 -0.63 16.07
CA ASP A 173 2.60 0.00 16.14
C ASP A 173 2.47 0.94 14.95
N VAL A 174 2.02 0.37 13.84
CA VAL A 174 1.87 1.04 12.55
C VAL A 174 0.94 2.25 12.65
N LEU A 175 -0.13 2.17 13.44
CA LEU A 175 -1.11 3.26 13.54
C LEU A 175 -0.58 4.46 14.33
N ASN A 176 0.23 4.22 15.37
CA ASN A 176 0.79 5.29 16.20
C ASN A 176 2.25 5.62 15.88
N GLY A 177 2.87 4.92 14.93
CA GLY A 177 4.28 5.09 14.58
C GLY A 177 5.26 4.76 15.71
N LYS A 178 4.89 3.84 16.62
CA LYS A 178 5.75 3.46 17.75
C LYS A 178 6.50 2.16 17.43
N PRO A 179 7.76 2.00 17.86
CA PRO A 179 8.56 0.79 17.63
C PRO A 179 8.15 -0.39 18.55
N THR A 180 6.93 -0.36 19.09
CA THR A 180 6.38 -1.38 19.99
C THR A 180 5.51 -2.34 19.21
N ALA A 181 5.63 -3.65 19.47
CA ALA A 181 4.74 -4.62 18.83
C ALA A 181 3.26 -4.32 19.14
N ALA A 182 2.40 -4.50 18.15
CA ALA A 182 0.97 -4.27 18.25
C ALA A 182 0.19 -5.40 17.58
N THR A 183 -1.06 -5.61 17.99
CA THR A 183 -1.96 -6.56 17.32
C THR A 183 -3.19 -5.83 16.84
N TYR A 184 -3.58 -6.09 15.60
CA TYR A 184 -4.74 -5.47 14.98
C TYR A 184 -5.78 -6.52 14.59
N LEU A 185 -7.05 -6.17 14.82
CA LEU A 185 -8.21 -6.87 14.32
C LEU A 185 -8.76 -6.12 13.12
N PHE A 186 -8.69 -6.76 11.96
CA PHE A 186 -9.27 -6.30 10.71
C PHE A 186 -10.70 -6.86 10.59
N ASP A 187 -11.70 -5.99 10.56
CA ASP A 187 -13.08 -6.34 10.31
C ASP A 187 -13.47 -5.98 8.87
N TYR A 188 -13.65 -6.99 8.04
CA TYR A 188 -13.95 -6.82 6.62
C TYR A 188 -15.44 -6.57 6.33
N LYS A 189 -16.36 -6.77 7.29
CA LYS A 189 -17.76 -6.37 7.10
C LYS A 189 -17.94 -4.86 7.27
N LYS A 190 -17.19 -4.25 8.19
CA LYS A 190 -17.28 -2.81 8.50
C LYS A 190 -16.15 -1.97 7.92
N THR A 191 -15.19 -2.60 7.24
CA THR A 191 -13.95 -1.96 6.74
C THR A 191 -13.26 -1.15 7.84
N SER A 192 -13.26 -1.68 9.06
CA SER A 192 -12.69 -1.03 10.25
C SER A 192 -11.53 -1.86 10.78
N VAL A 193 -10.54 -1.17 11.35
CA VAL A 193 -9.43 -1.80 12.07
C VAL A 193 -9.49 -1.39 13.53
N LEU A 194 -9.34 -2.37 14.43
CA LEU A 194 -9.28 -2.16 15.87
C LEU A 194 -7.91 -2.55 16.38
N THR A 195 -7.28 -1.70 17.16
CA THR A 195 -6.09 -2.04 17.94
C THR A 195 -6.50 -2.90 19.13
N LEU A 196 -5.78 -3.99 19.35
CA LEU A 196 -5.97 -4.86 20.51
C LEU A 196 -4.82 -4.59 21.48
N ASP A 197 -5.10 -3.82 22.54
CA ASP A 197 -4.08 -3.40 23.52
C ASP A 197 -3.60 -4.57 24.41
N GLU A 198 -4.36 -5.67 24.49
CA GLU A 198 -4.09 -6.78 25.42
C GLU A 198 -4.50 -8.15 24.86
N LEU A 199 -3.88 -8.57 23.76
CA LEU A 199 -3.39 -9.94 23.78
C LEU A 199 -2.07 -9.83 24.52
N THR A 200 -2.02 -10.11 25.83
CA THR A 200 -0.74 -10.30 26.54
C THR A 200 0.00 -11.44 25.83
N LEU A 201 0.74 -11.08 24.80
CA LEU A 201 1.57 -11.93 23.97
C LEU A 201 2.85 -12.19 24.75
N ARG A 202 2.71 -12.88 25.88
CA ARG A 202 3.78 -13.67 26.47
C ARG A 202 3.65 -15.11 25.99
#